data_AF-A0A935YJB2-F1
#
_entry.id   AF-A0A935YJB2-F1
#
_cell.length_a   1.000
_cell.length_b   1.000
_cell.length_c   1.000
_cell.angle_alpha   90.00
_cell.angle_beta   90.00
_cell.angle_gamma   90.00
#
_symmetry.space_group_name_H-M   'P 1'
#
loop_
_entity.id
_entity.type
_entity.pdbx_description
1 polymer ?
#
loop_
_entity_poly.entity_id
_entity_poly.type
_entity_poly.pdbx_seq_one_letter_code
_entity_poly.pdbx_strand_id
1 'polypeptide(L)'
;MSYNAIAAAAQDHDLRQRVAACFAQETTGPEQPEALASVHMWRIVANGPIADAYSYAVATDVPNPGKDEAVVTDANILAAVTAIVAADTPE
;
A
#
# COMPACT_ATOMS: atom_id res chain seq x y z
N MET A 1 5.99 11.42 -7.30
CA MET A 1 6.55 11.20 -5.94
C MET A 1 8.08 11.13 -5.98
N SER A 2 8.80 11.63 -4.95
CA SER A 2 10.25 11.45 -4.82
C SER A 2 10.59 10.07 -4.24
N TYR A 3 11.82 9.56 -4.45
CA TYR A 3 12.25 8.29 -3.82
C TYR A 3 12.19 8.34 -2.29
N ASN A 4 12.38 9.51 -1.69
CA ASN A 4 12.21 9.69 -0.23
C ASN A 4 10.76 9.53 0.21
N ALA A 5 9.80 10.02 -0.58
CA ALA A 5 8.38 9.88 -0.28
C ALA A 5 7.91 8.42 -0.47
N ILE A 6 8.43 7.71 -1.47
CA ILE A 6 8.22 6.25 -1.62
C ILE A 6 8.78 5.52 -0.40
N ALA A 7 10.01 5.84 0.03
CA ALA A 7 10.63 5.21 1.18
C ALA A 7 9.86 5.50 2.49
N ALA A 8 9.37 6.73 2.68
CA ALA A 8 8.55 7.09 3.83
C ALA A 8 7.23 6.30 3.84
N ALA A 9 6.53 6.25 2.71
CA ALA A 9 5.29 5.48 2.58
C ALA A 9 5.51 3.97 2.77
N ALA A 10 6.60 3.42 2.24
CA ALA A 10 6.92 1.99 2.40
C ALA A 10 7.25 1.63 3.86
N GLN A 11 7.77 2.58 4.63
CA GLN A 11 8.11 2.39 6.04
C GLN A 11 6.95 2.73 6.98
N ASP A 12 5.89 3.39 6.49
CA ASP A 12 4.68 3.68 7.26
C ASP A 12 4.04 2.38 7.77
N HIS A 13 3.94 2.27 9.09
CA HIS A 13 3.45 1.07 9.75
C HIS A 13 1.93 0.92 9.60
N ASP A 14 1.18 2.02 9.72
CA ASP A 14 -0.27 2.01 9.62
C ASP A 14 -0.71 1.67 8.20
N LEU A 15 -0.04 2.23 7.18
CA LEU A 15 -0.31 1.88 5.79
C LEU A 15 -0.04 0.40 5.51
N ARG A 16 1.06 -0.14 6.06
CA ARG A 16 1.42 -1.56 5.88
C ARG A 16 0.41 -2.50 6.52
N GLN A 17 -0.15 -2.14 7.68
CA GLN A 17 -1.20 -2.92 8.32
C GLN A 17 -2.48 -2.96 7.47
N ARG A 18 -2.84 -1.84 6.85
CA ARG A 18 -4.00 -1.77 5.94
C ARG A 18 -3.78 -2.60 4.67
N VAL A 19 -2.58 -2.55 4.12
CA VAL A 19 -2.17 -3.42 3.00
C VAL A 19 -2.23 -4.90 3.39
N ALA A 20 -1.74 -5.27 4.59
CA ALA A 20 -1.82 -6.64 5.09
C ALA A 20 -3.28 -7.10 5.26
N ALA A 21 -4.16 -6.23 5.78
CA ALA A 21 -5.58 -6.53 5.87
C ALA A 21 -6.22 -6.76 4.48
N CYS A 22 -5.83 -5.98 3.47
CA CYS A 22 -6.29 -6.18 2.10
C CYS A 22 -5.79 -7.52 1.52
N PHE A 23 -4.51 -7.87 1.71
CA PHE A 23 -4.02 -9.20 1.31
C PHE A 23 -4.78 -10.33 1.99
N ALA A 24 -5.12 -10.21 3.27
CA ALA A 24 -5.90 -11.21 3.99
C ALA A 24 -7.31 -11.42 3.42
N GLN A 25 -7.87 -10.39 2.78
CA GLN A 25 -9.19 -10.45 2.14
C GLN A 25 -9.09 -11.01 0.71
N GLU A 26 -8.07 -10.60 -0.04
CA GLU A 26 -7.94 -10.90 -1.48
C GLU A 26 -7.24 -12.24 -1.75
N THR A 27 -6.53 -12.81 -0.78
CA THR A 27 -5.86 -14.10 -0.92
C THR A 27 -6.42 -15.13 0.07
N THR A 28 -6.43 -16.39 -0.36
CA THR A 28 -6.83 -17.53 0.49
C THR A 28 -5.65 -18.46 0.80
N GLY A 29 -4.43 -18.03 0.48
CA GLY A 29 -3.21 -18.80 0.65
C GLY A 29 -2.79 -18.93 2.12
N PRO A 30 -1.90 -19.88 2.46
CA PRO A 30 -1.37 -20.03 3.81
C PRO A 30 -0.33 -18.94 4.18
N GLU A 31 0.02 -18.07 3.24
CA GLU A 31 0.99 -17.00 3.45
C GLU A 31 0.47 -15.99 4.46
N GLN A 32 1.34 -15.57 5.38
CA GLN A 32 0.98 -14.58 6.39
C GLN A 32 0.78 -13.22 5.70
N PRO A 33 -0.37 -12.56 5.86
CA PRO A 33 -0.66 -11.31 5.15
C PRO A 33 0.36 -10.19 5.42
N GLU A 34 0.94 -10.14 6.63
CA GLU A 34 2.01 -9.19 6.96
C GLU A 34 3.31 -9.45 6.19
N ALA A 35 3.61 -10.73 5.89
CA ALA A 35 4.76 -11.09 5.08
C ALA A 35 4.55 -10.66 3.62
N LEU A 36 3.36 -10.90 3.06
CA LEU A 36 2.99 -10.41 1.73
C LEU A 36 3.06 -8.88 1.66
N ALA A 37 2.45 -8.18 2.61
CA ALA A 37 2.56 -6.73 2.70
C ALA A 37 4.01 -6.28 2.73
N SER A 38 4.87 -6.90 3.55
CA SER A 38 6.29 -6.55 3.66
C SER A 38 7.07 -6.75 2.34
N VAL A 39 6.78 -7.83 1.61
CA VAL A 39 7.42 -8.13 0.31
C VAL A 39 6.97 -7.14 -0.77
N HIS A 40 5.69 -6.81 -0.79
CA HIS A 40 5.08 -6.05 -1.88
C HIS A 40 4.98 -4.54 -1.62
N MET A 41 5.23 -4.09 -0.38
CA MET A 41 5.01 -2.70 0.05
C MET A 41 5.62 -1.67 -0.91
N TRP A 42 6.89 -1.87 -1.28
CA TRP A 42 7.62 -0.95 -2.17
C TRP A 42 6.97 -0.79 -3.54
N ARG A 43 6.40 -1.87 -4.08
CA ARG A 43 5.66 -1.84 -5.35
C ARG A 43 4.30 -1.18 -5.19
N ILE A 44 3.61 -1.45 -4.08
CA ILE A 44 2.30 -0.89 -3.76
C ILE A 44 2.40 0.63 -3.61
N VAL A 45 3.33 1.14 -2.81
CA VAL A 45 3.43 2.60 -2.59
C VAL A 45 4.03 3.35 -3.78
N ALA A 46 4.69 2.65 -4.71
CA ALA A 46 5.12 3.20 -5.99
C ALA A 46 3.97 3.31 -7.02
N ASN A 47 2.79 2.75 -6.73
CA ASN A 47 1.59 2.90 -7.55
C ASN A 47 1.16 4.37 -7.60
N GLY A 48 0.92 4.92 -8.79
CA GLY A 48 0.69 6.35 -9.02
C GLY A 48 -0.34 6.99 -8.07
N PRO A 49 -1.59 6.47 -8.00
CA PRO A 49 -2.60 6.94 -7.05
C PRO A 49 -2.17 7.02 -5.58
N ILE A 50 -1.51 5.97 -5.06
CA ILE A 50 -1.02 5.95 -3.66
C ILE A 50 0.14 6.92 -3.50
N ALA A 51 1.07 6.91 -4.45
CA ALA A 51 2.25 7.74 -4.47
C ALA A 51 1.91 9.24 -4.48
N ASP A 52 0.96 9.65 -5.31
CA ASP A 52 0.57 11.04 -5.44
C ASP A 52 -0.21 11.52 -4.20
N ALA A 53 -1.14 10.71 -3.70
CA ALA A 53 -1.93 11.07 -2.52
C ALA A 53 -1.07 11.17 -1.26
N TYR A 54 -0.20 10.19 -1.02
CA TYR A 54 0.69 10.21 0.14
C TYR A 54 1.72 11.35 0.04
N SER A 55 2.28 11.60 -1.15
CA SER A 55 3.22 12.71 -1.35
C SER A 55 2.57 14.06 -1.09
N TYR A 56 1.31 14.24 -1.48
CA TYR A 56 0.55 15.47 -1.22
C TYR A 56 0.25 15.65 0.27
N ALA A 57 -0.14 14.57 0.96
CA ALA A 57 -0.41 14.61 2.39
C ALA A 57 0.83 14.96 3.22
N VAL A 58 2.00 14.43 2.85
CA VAL A 58 3.28 14.85 3.47
C VAL A 58 3.57 16.32 3.19
N ALA A 59 3.33 16.80 1.97
CA ALA A 59 3.58 18.20 1.62
C ALA A 59 2.61 19.20 2.28
N THR A 60 1.47 18.70 2.80
CA THR A 60 0.45 19.49 3.49
C THR A 60 0.40 19.20 4.99
N ASP A 61 1.44 18.57 5.55
CA ASP A 61 1.61 18.28 6.97
C ASP A 61 0.44 17.47 7.59
N VAL A 62 -0.17 16.57 6.81
CA VAL A 62 -1.18 15.65 7.34
C VAL A 62 -0.52 14.69 8.34
N PRO A 63 -1.02 14.60 9.58
CA PRO A 63 -0.47 13.67 10.56
C PRO A 63 -0.80 12.22 10.18
N ASN A 64 0.21 11.34 10.19
CA ASN A 64 0.08 9.90 9.92
C ASN A 64 -0.71 9.57 8.63
N PRO A 65 -0.22 9.99 7.46
CA PRO A 65 -0.94 9.84 6.19
C PRO A 65 -1.27 8.39 5.83
N GLY A 66 -0.49 7.40 6.28
CA GLY A 66 -0.79 5.98 6.07
C GLY A 66 -2.03 5.47 6.80
N LYS A 67 -2.36 6.08 7.94
CA LYS A 67 -3.54 5.75 8.73
C LYS A 67 -4.81 6.41 8.18
N ASP A 68 -4.66 7.54 7.51
CA ASP A 68 -5.79 8.32 7.00
C ASP A 68 -6.38 7.68 5.73
N GLU A 69 -7.57 7.10 5.88
CA GLU A 69 -8.32 6.50 4.79
C GLU A 69 -8.79 7.52 3.73
N ALA A 70 -8.81 8.81 4.04
CA ALA A 70 -9.09 9.86 3.08
C ALA A 70 -7.87 10.24 2.24
N VAL A 71 -6.65 9.97 2.72
CA VAL A 71 -5.40 10.18 1.97
C VAL A 71 -5.15 8.99 1.05
N VAL A 72 -4.84 7.84 1.62
CA VAL A 72 -4.71 6.60 0.85
C VAL A 72 -5.99 5.82 1.06
N THR A 73 -6.86 5.78 0.06
CA THR A 73 -8.15 5.08 0.17
C THR A 73 -7.97 3.57 0.08
N ASP A 74 -8.89 2.82 0.68
CA ASP A 74 -8.90 1.36 0.55
C ASP A 74 -9.08 0.91 -0.91
N ALA A 75 -9.77 1.71 -1.73
CA ALA A 75 -9.89 1.44 -3.16
C ALA A 75 -8.52 1.52 -3.89
N ASN A 76 -7.66 2.47 -3.50
CA ASN A 76 -6.31 2.55 -4.05
C ASN A 76 -5.47 1.33 -3.60
N ILE A 77 -5.60 0.92 -2.34
CA ILE A 77 -4.91 -0.26 -1.80
C ILE A 77 -5.37 -1.51 -2.52
N LEU A 78 -6.69 -1.73 -2.62
CA LEU A 78 -7.29 -2.87 -3.31
C LEU A 78 -6.82 -2.94 -4.76
N ALA A 79 -6.91 -1.84 -5.51
CA ALA A 79 -6.47 -1.81 -6.90
C ALA A 79 -4.99 -2.19 -7.06
N ALA A 80 -4.12 -1.74 -6.14
CA ALA A 80 -2.71 -2.09 -6.15
C ALA A 80 -2.45 -3.56 -5.75
N VAL A 81 -3.16 -4.07 -4.74
CA VAL A 81 -3.05 -5.45 -4.26
C VAL A 81 -3.56 -6.43 -5.31
N THR A 82 -4.74 -6.20 -5.89
CA THR A 82 -5.31 -7.06 -6.93
C THR A 82 -4.39 -7.12 -8.16
N ALA A 83 -3.76 -6.01 -8.55
CA ALA A 83 -2.80 -6.02 -9.66
C ALA A 83 -1.57 -6.90 -9.39
N ILE A 84 -1.14 -7.01 -8.13
CA ILE A 84 -0.04 -7.91 -7.72
C ILE A 84 -0.51 -9.36 -7.73
N VAL A 85 -1.64 -9.66 -7.09
CA VAL A 85 -2.19 -11.03 -7.01
C VAL A 85 -2.47 -11.59 -8.42
N ALA A 86 -3.01 -10.76 -9.33
CA ALA A 86 -3.25 -11.15 -10.70
C ALA A 86 -1.96 -11.44 -11.48
N ALA A 87 -0.86 -10.74 -11.19
CA ALA A 87 0.43 -10.99 -11.82
C ALA A 87 1.09 -12.30 -11.34
N ASP A 88 0.81 -12.72 -10.10
CA ASP A 88 1.37 -13.94 -9.51
C ASP A 88 0.55 -15.21 -9.83
N THR A 89 -0.64 -15.07 -10.42
CA THR A 89 -1.48 -16.20 -10.86
C THR A 89 -1.35 -16.39 -12.38
N PRO A 90 -0.48 -17.30 -12.88
CA PRO A 90 -0.46 -17.65 -14.30
C PRO A 90 -1.75 -18.39 -14.68
N GLU A 91 -2.29 -18.09 -15.88
CA GLU A 91 -3.45 -18.79 -16.48
C GLU A 91 -3.29 -20.31 -16.57
#